data_AF-A0A3C0DS64-F1
#
_entry.id   AF-A0A3C0DS64-F1
#
_cell.length_a   1.000
_cell.length_b   1.000
_cell.length_c   1.000
_cell.angle_alpha   90.00
_cell.angle_beta   90.00
_cell.angle_gamma   90.00
#
_symmetry.space_group_name_H-M   'P 1'
#
loop_
_entity.id
_entity.type
_entity.pdbx_description
1 polymer ?
#
loop_
_entity_poly.entity_id
_entity_poly.type
_entity_poly.pdbx_seq_one_letter_code
_entity_poly.pdbx_strand_id
1 'polypeptide(L)'
;MIGLYLVSGVIGALFQLCFAALFPDQFAGPMVGASAGVFGFMGVLARLFPHREVYLLLFFVLPLRLKLHWIFWGSMAIALLSILVAIRTETGGQVAHAAHLGGLLYGAFYVAALVRKGGLMRFLPGLPRIRFV
;
A
#
# COMPACT_ATOMS: atom_id res chain seq x y z
N MET A 1 2.86 -9.80 -11.02
CA MET A 1 2.58 -8.35 -11.01
C MET A 1 1.08 -8.05 -10.93
N ILE A 2 0.24 -8.55 -11.85
CA ILE A 2 -1.22 -8.35 -11.81
C ILE A 2 -1.86 -8.86 -10.52
N GLY A 3 -1.49 -10.06 -10.05
CA GLY A 3 -2.04 -10.60 -8.79
C GLY A 3 -1.77 -9.73 -7.56
N LEU A 4 -0.55 -9.18 -7.43
CA LEU A 4 -0.22 -8.24 -6.35
C LEU A 4 -1.12 -7.01 -6.41
N TYR A 5 -1.26 -6.41 -7.60
CA TYR A 5 -2.09 -5.23 -7.81
C TYR A 5 -3.56 -5.47 -7.43
N LEU A 6 -4.14 -6.57 -7.90
CA LEU A 6 -5.54 -6.92 -7.62
C LEU A 6 -5.77 -7.22 -6.14
N VAL A 7 -4.89 -8.01 -5.52
CA VAL A 7 -5.03 -8.35 -4.09
C VAL A 7 -4.81 -7.12 -3.21
N SER A 8 -3.84 -6.25 -3.53
CA SER A 8 -3.70 -4.95 -2.87
C SER A 8 -4.96 -4.10 -2.98
N GLY A 9 -5.63 -4.11 -4.13
CA GLY A 9 -6.91 -3.44 -4.32
C GLY A 9 -8.01 -4.00 -3.41
N VAL A 10 -8.16 -5.33 -3.37
CA VAL A 10 -9.14 -6.00 -2.50
C VAL A 10 -8.86 -5.74 -1.02
N ILE A 11 -7.62 -5.89 -0.58
CA ILE A 11 -7.24 -5.66 0.82
C ILE A 11 -7.43 -4.19 1.20
N GLY A 12 -7.09 -3.26 0.30
CA GLY A 12 -7.40 -1.84 0.48
C GLY A 12 -8.91 -1.60 0.64
N ALA A 13 -9.74 -2.18 -0.23
CA ALA A 13 -11.18 -2.07 -0.12
C ALA A 13 -11.71 -2.61 1.22
N LEU A 14 -11.20 -3.76 1.67
CA LEU A 14 -11.57 -4.32 2.98
C LEU A 14 -11.19 -3.40 4.14
N PHE A 15 -10.03 -2.73 4.07
CA PHE A 15 -9.67 -1.72 5.07
C PHE A 15 -10.67 -0.57 5.09
N GLN A 16 -11.00 0.00 3.93
CA GLN A 16 -11.99 1.09 3.84
C GLN A 16 -13.36 0.64 4.38
N LEU A 17 -13.82 -0.56 4.02
CA LEU A 17 -15.09 -1.10 4.49
C LEU A 17 -15.10 -1.35 6.00
N CYS A 18 -13.99 -1.79 6.57
CA CYS A 18 -13.85 -1.94 8.02
C CYS A 18 -13.99 -0.59 8.74
N PHE A 19 -13.35 0.46 8.22
CA PHE A 19 -13.53 1.81 8.75
C PHE A 19 -14.96 2.32 8.55
N ALA A 20 -15.58 2.06 7.39
CA ALA A 20 -16.97 2.41 7.14
C ALA A 20 -17.96 1.71 8.08
N ALA A 21 -17.65 0.49 8.53
CA ALA A 21 -18.47 -0.21 9.51
C ALA A 21 -18.40 0.43 10.92
N LEU A 22 -17.26 1.07 11.25
CA LEU A 22 -17.06 1.72 12.55
C LEU A 22 -17.46 3.21 12.53
N PHE A 23 -17.25 3.87 11.40
CA PHE A 23 -17.37 5.30 11.16
C PHE A 23 -18.08 5.52 9.81
N PRO A 24 -19.39 5.25 9.73
CA PRO A 24 -20.11 5.24 8.45
C PRO A 24 -20.17 6.62 7.79
N ASP A 25 -20.42 7.68 8.56
CA ASP A 25 -20.61 9.04 8.02
C ASP A 25 -19.35 9.59 7.33
N GLN A 26 -18.18 9.08 7.72
CA GLN A 26 -16.87 9.56 7.27
C GLN A 26 -16.26 8.65 6.19
N PHE A 27 -16.62 7.36 6.15
CA PHE A 27 -15.96 6.37 5.30
C PHE A 27 -16.89 5.59 4.35
N ALA A 28 -18.22 5.64 4.50
CA ALA A 28 -19.18 4.88 3.67
C ALA A 28 -19.48 5.49 2.29
N GLY A 29 -18.71 6.49 1.87
CA GLY A 29 -18.84 7.10 0.54
C GLY A 29 -18.44 6.16 -0.60
N PRO A 30 -18.91 6.43 -1.83
CA PRO A 30 -18.51 5.64 -3.01
C PRO A 30 -17.00 5.72 -3.23
N MET A 31 -16.37 4.55 -3.41
CA MET A 31 -14.94 4.41 -3.60
C MET A 31 -14.65 3.76 -4.95
N VAL A 32 -13.95 4.49 -5.83
CA VAL A 32 -13.47 3.98 -7.12
C VAL A 32 -12.01 4.39 -7.29
N GLY A 33 -11.12 3.43 -7.55
CA GLY A 33 -9.72 3.76 -7.82
C GLY A 33 -8.75 2.59 -7.90
N ALA A 34 -7.74 2.76 -8.75
CA ALA A 34 -6.57 1.90 -8.91
C ALA A 34 -5.52 2.04 -7.80
N SER A 35 -5.62 3.12 -7.01
CA SER A 35 -4.55 3.63 -6.18
C SER A 35 -4.14 2.68 -5.06
N ALA A 36 -5.05 1.91 -4.45
CA ALA A 36 -4.69 0.89 -3.47
C ALA A 36 -3.68 -0.14 -4.02
N GLY A 37 -3.80 -0.52 -5.29
CA GLY A 37 -2.84 -1.37 -5.99
C GLY A 37 -1.47 -0.72 -6.15
N VAL A 38 -1.44 0.58 -6.48
CA VAL A 38 -0.20 1.38 -6.58
C VAL A 38 0.51 1.48 -5.23
N PHE A 39 -0.22 1.77 -4.16
CA PHE A 39 0.33 1.77 -2.80
C PHE A 39 0.86 0.38 -2.40
N GLY A 40 0.21 -0.69 -2.86
CA GLY A 40 0.75 -2.06 -2.78
C GLY A 40 2.16 -2.21 -3.38
N PHE A 41 2.36 -1.73 -4.61
CA PHE A 41 3.69 -1.72 -5.22
C PHE A 41 4.69 -0.85 -4.44
N MET A 42 4.27 0.32 -3.95
CA MET A 42 5.13 1.17 -3.12
C MET A 42 5.59 0.44 -1.85
N GLY A 43 4.68 -0.28 -1.18
CA GLY A 43 5.00 -1.11 0.00
C GLY A 43 6.00 -2.22 -0.32
N VAL A 44 5.83 -2.91 -1.45
CA VAL A 44 6.77 -3.93 -1.92
C VAL A 44 8.16 -3.33 -2.18
N LEU A 45 8.23 -2.26 -2.97
CA LEU A 45 9.49 -1.61 -3.36
C LEU A 45 10.24 -1.08 -2.15
N ALA A 46 9.55 -0.39 -1.24
CA ALA A 46 10.15 0.13 -0.02
C ALA A 46 10.67 -0.97 0.91
N ARG A 47 10.02 -2.15 0.91
CA ARG A 47 10.47 -3.26 1.75
C ARG A 47 11.62 -4.06 1.14
N LEU A 48 11.69 -4.16 -0.19
CA LEU A 48 12.78 -4.83 -0.91
C LEU A 48 14.04 -3.95 -1.00
N PHE A 49 13.87 -2.67 -1.31
CA PHE A 49 14.97 -1.75 -1.58
C PHE A 49 14.89 -0.46 -0.72
N PRO A 50 14.86 -0.57 0.62
CA PRO A 50 14.58 0.58 1.50
C PRO A 50 15.54 1.77 1.31
N HIS A 51 16.80 1.50 1.00
CA HIS A 51 17.86 2.50 0.84
C HIS A 51 18.02 3.00 -0.60
N ARG A 52 17.27 2.44 -1.56
CA ARG A 52 17.35 2.86 -2.95
C ARG A 52 16.68 4.22 -3.10
N GLU A 53 17.39 5.12 -3.76
CA GLU A 53 16.93 6.46 -4.04
C GLU A 53 16.15 6.49 -5.35
N VAL A 54 15.06 7.23 -5.33
CA VAL A 54 14.20 7.48 -6.49
C VAL A 54 13.88 8.96 -6.57
N TYR A 55 13.56 9.43 -7.76
CA TYR A 55 13.04 10.78 -7.95
C TYR A 55 11.52 10.75 -7.83
N LEU A 56 11.00 11.35 -6.76
CA LEU A 56 9.60 11.68 -6.62
C LEU A 56 9.37 13.04 -7.29
N LEU A 57 8.60 13.07 -8.37
CA LEU A 57 8.24 14.32 -9.03
C LEU A 57 7.11 15.00 -8.25
N LEU A 58 7.47 15.90 -7.33
CA LEU A 58 6.50 16.69 -6.60
C LEU A 58 5.75 17.61 -7.57
N PHE A 59 4.43 17.49 -7.58
CA PHE A 59 3.53 18.17 -8.53
C PHE A 59 3.91 17.98 -10.00
N PHE A 60 4.58 16.87 -10.34
CA PHE A 60 5.12 16.59 -11.68
C PHE A 60 6.14 17.61 -12.22
N VAL A 61 6.61 18.53 -11.38
CA VAL A 61 7.55 19.60 -11.79
C VAL A 61 8.87 19.50 -11.03
N LEU A 62 8.83 19.29 -9.72
CA LEU A 62 10.01 19.36 -8.85
C LEU A 62 10.55 17.95 -8.53
N PRO A 63 11.73 17.55 -9.06
CA PRO A 63 12.30 16.26 -8.76
C PRO A 63 12.91 16.23 -7.34
N LEU A 64 12.28 15.50 -6.44
CA LEU A 64 12.77 15.24 -5.09
C LEU A 64 13.45 13.88 -5.02
N ARG A 65 14.74 13.86 -4.67
CA ARG A 65 15.49 12.61 -4.47
C ARG A 65 15.21 12.07 -3.07
N LEU A 66 14.47 10.97 -2.99
CA LEU A 66 14.09 10.35 -1.72
C LEU A 66 14.40 8.86 -1.72
N LYS A 67 14.81 8.35 -0.56
CA LYS A 67 14.93 6.91 -0.32
C LYS A 67 13.55 6.28 -0.20
N LEU A 68 13.35 5.09 -0.74
CA LEU A 68 12.04 4.42 -0.73
C LEU A 68 11.46 4.19 0.69
N HIS A 69 12.31 4.00 1.70
CA HIS A 69 11.82 3.89 3.09
C HIS A 69 11.14 5.17 3.60
N TRP A 70 11.55 6.34 3.13
CA TRP A 70 10.96 7.64 3.49
C TRP A 70 9.64 7.81 2.77
N ILE A 71 9.54 7.35 1.52
CA ILE A 71 8.29 7.34 0.78
C ILE A 71 7.26 6.44 1.47
N PHE A 72 7.67 5.27 1.97
CA PHE A 72 6.80 4.38 2.75
C PHE A 72 6.32 5.04 4.04
N TRP A 73 7.23 5.55 4.87
CA TRP A 73 6.83 6.17 6.14
C TRP A 73 6.03 7.46 5.95
N GLY A 74 6.36 8.26 4.92
CA GLY A 74 5.61 9.47 4.59
C GLY A 74 4.19 9.16 4.11
N SER A 75 4.04 8.19 3.19
CA SER A 75 2.71 7.76 2.72
C SER A 75 1.86 7.13 3.83
N MET A 76 2.48 6.33 4.71
CA MET A 76 1.85 5.79 5.91
C MET A 76 1.36 6.91 6.84
N ALA A 77 2.22 7.88 7.15
CA ALA A 77 1.90 8.98 8.03
C ALA A 77 0.76 9.84 7.47
N ILE A 78 0.79 10.17 6.17
CA ILE A 78 -0.29 10.91 5.52
C ILE A 78 -1.61 10.13 5.63
N ALA A 79 -1.61 8.84 5.29
CA ALA A 79 -2.83 8.04 5.36
C ALA A 79 -3.40 7.99 6.79
N LEU A 80 -2.56 7.76 7.80
CA LEU A 80 -3.00 7.73 9.21
C LEU A 80 -3.50 9.08 9.70
N LEU A 81 -2.80 10.17 9.38
CA LEU A 81 -3.21 11.51 9.77
C LEU A 81 -4.53 11.89 9.10
N SER A 82 -4.72 11.58 7.81
CA SER A 82 -5.97 11.86 7.10
C SER A 82 -7.14 11.05 7.68
N ILE A 83 -6.93 9.78 8.04
CA ILE A 83 -7.93 8.96 8.74
C ILE A 83 -8.29 9.58 10.09
N LEU A 84 -7.28 9.99 10.87
CA LEU A 84 -7.50 10.61 12.18
C LEU A 84 -8.25 11.94 12.05
N VAL A 85 -7.89 12.78 11.07
CA VAL A 85 -8.59 14.03 10.79
C VAL A 85 -10.04 13.74 10.43
N ALA A 86 -10.31 12.84 9.48
CA ALA A 86 -11.67 12.49 9.08
C ALA A 86 -12.56 12.08 10.27
N ILE A 87 -12.01 11.28 11.19
CA ILE A 87 -12.71 10.87 12.42
C ILE A 87 -12.90 12.06 13.37
N ARG A 88 -11.90 12.93 13.54
CA ARG A 88 -11.95 14.05 14.50
C ARG A 88 -12.84 15.20 14.07
N THR A 89 -12.87 15.48 12.78
CA THR A 89 -13.65 16.60 12.22
C THR A 89 -15.02 16.15 11.75
N GLU A 90 -15.35 14.86 11.86
CA GLU A 90 -16.62 14.28 11.40
C GLU A 90 -16.90 14.60 9.92
N THR A 91 -15.83 14.75 9.13
CA THR A 91 -15.90 15.16 7.73
C THR A 91 -15.56 13.98 6.82
N GLY A 92 -16.53 13.58 6.00
CA GLY A 92 -16.29 12.68 4.88
C GLY A 92 -15.44 13.32 3.80
N GLY A 93 -14.43 12.60 3.32
CA GLY A 93 -13.57 13.03 2.21
C GLY A 93 -13.83 12.23 0.94
N GLN A 94 -13.47 12.79 -0.22
CA GLN A 94 -13.53 12.07 -1.50
C GLN A 94 -12.39 11.04 -1.67
N VAL A 95 -11.41 11.02 -0.76
CA VAL A 95 -10.22 10.17 -0.85
C VAL A 95 -10.32 9.04 0.19
N ALA A 96 -10.27 7.80 -0.30
CA ALA A 96 -10.30 6.59 0.51
C ALA A 96 -8.93 6.29 1.16
N HIS A 97 -8.55 7.08 2.16
CA HIS A 97 -7.25 6.98 2.82
C HIS A 97 -7.01 5.63 3.52
N ALA A 98 -8.06 5.01 4.07
CA ALA A 98 -7.94 3.67 4.64
C ALA A 98 -7.65 2.61 3.58
N ALA A 99 -8.16 2.77 2.35
CA ALA A 99 -7.82 1.88 1.24
C ALA A 99 -6.34 2.01 0.82
N HIS A 100 -5.81 3.23 0.76
CA HIS A 100 -4.38 3.44 0.48
C HIS A 100 -3.49 2.80 1.55
N LEU A 101 -3.86 2.96 2.81
CA LEU A 101 -3.19 2.34 3.94
C LEU A 101 -3.18 0.81 3.84
N GLY A 102 -4.35 0.21 3.57
CA GLY A 102 -4.48 -1.25 3.42
C GLY A 102 -3.63 -1.80 2.27
N GLY A 103 -3.63 -1.12 1.12
CA GLY A 103 -2.78 -1.47 -0.02
C GLY A 103 -1.29 -1.42 0.33
N LEU A 104 -0.84 -0.31 0.93
CA LEU A 104 0.55 -0.09 1.35
C LEU A 104 1.05 -1.17 2.32
N LEU A 105 0.25 -1.46 3.35
CA LEU A 105 0.55 -2.47 4.36
C LEU A 105 0.60 -3.87 3.76
N TYR A 106 -0.37 -4.23 2.90
CA TYR A 106 -0.37 -5.52 2.23
C TYR A 106 0.89 -5.71 1.38
N GLY A 107 1.31 -4.69 0.63
CA GLY A 107 2.53 -4.76 -0.17
C GLY A 107 3.79 -5.03 0.67
N ALA A 108 3.94 -4.31 1.78
CA ALA A 108 5.05 -4.54 2.70
C ALA A 108 4.98 -5.94 3.36
N PHE A 109 3.78 -6.37 3.74
CA PHE A 109 3.51 -7.70 4.29
C PHE A 109 3.83 -8.82 3.27
N TYR A 110 3.43 -8.67 2.02
CA TYR A 110 3.69 -9.63 0.94
C TYR A 110 5.19 -9.95 0.84
N VAL A 111 6.05 -8.93 0.93
CA VAL A 111 7.51 -9.14 0.92
C VAL A 111 7.99 -9.82 2.20
N ALA A 112 7.49 -9.39 3.36
CA ALA A 112 7.92 -9.91 4.65
C ALA A 112 7.52 -11.39 4.85
N ALA A 113 6.31 -11.76 4.44
CA ALA A 113 5.73 -13.07 4.68
C ALA A 113 5.95 -14.04 3.53
N LEU A 114 5.78 -13.61 2.28
CA LEU A 114 5.91 -14.48 1.13
C LEU A 114 7.33 -14.42 0.56
N VAL A 115 7.84 -13.25 0.17
CA VAL A 115 9.12 -13.22 -0.56
C VAL A 115 10.32 -13.62 0.31
N ARG A 116 10.45 -13.07 1.53
CA ARG A 116 11.60 -13.35 2.42
C ARG A 116 11.58 -14.72 3.09
N LYS A 117 10.41 -15.36 3.23
CA LYS A 117 10.28 -16.72 3.83
C LYS A 117 10.21 -17.85 2.79
N GLY A 118 10.51 -17.58 1.51
CA GLY A 118 10.60 -18.59 0.45
C GLY A 118 9.33 -18.77 -0.42
N GLY A 119 8.31 -17.94 -0.23
CA GLY A 119 7.15 -17.79 -1.11
C GLY A 119 6.27 -19.03 -1.22
N LEU A 120 5.38 -19.02 -2.22
CA LEU A 120 4.54 -20.16 -2.60
C LEU A 120 5.37 -21.42 -2.92
N MET A 121 6.65 -21.25 -3.30
CA MET A 121 7.60 -22.34 -3.55
C MET A 121 7.89 -23.21 -2.32
N ARG A 122 7.59 -22.73 -1.10
CA ARG A 122 7.64 -23.57 0.10
C ARG A 122 6.51 -24.62 0.15
N PHE A 123 5.39 -24.37 -0.53
CA PHE A 123 4.25 -25.27 -0.60
C PHE A 123 4.21 -26.11 -1.89
N LEU A 124 5.14 -25.87 -2.82
CA LEU A 124 5.38 -26.68 -4.03
C LEU A 124 6.78 -27.30 -3.98
N PRO A 125 7.04 -28.26 -3.07
CA PRO A 125 8.34 -28.91 -2.94
C PRO A 125 8.59 -29.78 -4.18
N GLY A 126 9.27 -29.25 -5.20
CA GLY A 126 9.59 -29.99 -6.42
C GLY A 126 9.94 -29.15 -7.65
N LEU A 127 9.65 -27.85 -7.66
CA LEU A 127 10.03 -26.97 -8.78
C LEU A 127 11.51 -26.54 -8.66
N PRO A 128 12.29 -26.62 -9.76
CA PRO A 128 13.70 -26.24 -9.74
C PRO A 128 13.85 -24.74 -9.40
N ARG A 129 14.76 -24.43 -8.48
CA ARG A 129 15.12 -23.04 -8.16
C ARG A 129 15.85 -22.44 -9.35
N ILE A 130 15.15 -21.65 -10.15
CA ILE A 130 15.79 -20.87 -11.21
C ILE A 130 16.54 -19.71 -10.53
N ARG A 131 17.88 -19.80 -10.49
CA ARG A 131 18.74 -18.69 -10.09
C ARG A 131 18.78 -17.72 -11.26
N PHE A 132 18.21 -16.53 -11.07
CA PHE A 132 18.55 -15.39 -11.93
C PHE A 132 19.95 -14.94 -11.52
N VAL A 133 20.92 -15.21 -12.40
CA VAL A 133 22.29 -14.69 -12.32
C VAL A 133 22.29 -13.27 -12.86
#